data_AF-X0YPK8-F1
#
_entry.id   AF-X0YPK8-F1
#
_cell.length_a   1.000
_cell.length_b   1.000
_cell.length_c   1.000
_cell.angle_alpha   90.00
_cell.angle_beta   90.00
_cell.angle_gamma   90.00
#
_symmetry.space_group_name_H-M   'P 1'
#
loop_
_entity.id
_entity.type
_entity.pdbx_description
1 polymer ?
#
loop_
_entity_poly.entity_id
_entity_poly.type
_entity_poly.pdbx_seq_one_letter_code
_entity_poly.pdbx_strand_id
1 'polypeptide(L)'
;IPTGEGGEGGSVQVGEFDATDLNNYIQAIDHLATAAAIISRTPKHFLFQQGGVPSGEALIAMEAPLNKRCTDHIDKFTPVWKEVAQFILKILGKDVAKADINVNFKKPETIQPKTEAEVRNLGKQAGIPLDTLLRDEGKDEAWMEQMKKDKEEADEAAKQSLGTALMMGLRTANQPPEAEEGEGQEENE
;
A
#
# COMPACT_ATOMS: atom_id res chain seq x y z
N ILE A 1 -61.48 -17.06 -68.20
CA ILE A 1 -60.52 -17.14 -69.34
C ILE A 1 -60.42 -15.73 -69.90
N PRO A 2 -59.27 -15.08 -69.74
CA PRO A 2 -58.20 -15.21 -70.72
C PRO A 2 -56.97 -15.88 -70.14
N THR A 3 -56.35 -16.66 -71.01
CA THR A 3 -55.15 -17.48 -70.81
C THR A 3 -54.10 -16.94 -71.78
N GLY A 4 -52.88 -16.79 -71.30
CA GLY A 4 -51.70 -16.25 -72.01
C GLY A 4 -50.93 -15.42 -70.98
N GLU A 5 -49.70 -15.72 -70.59
CA GLU A 5 -48.58 -16.28 -71.33
C GLU A 5 -47.59 -16.84 -70.29
N GLY A 6 -46.99 -17.99 -70.58
CA GLY A 6 -46.14 -18.71 -69.64
C GLY A 6 -44.75 -18.12 -69.49
N GLY A 7 -44.17 -18.35 -68.31
CA GLY A 7 -42.74 -18.46 -68.09
C GLY A 7 -42.03 -17.15 -67.76
N GLU A 8 -41.76 -16.93 -66.47
CA GLU A 8 -40.39 -16.70 -65.98
C GLU A 8 -40.41 -16.71 -64.45
N GLY A 9 -39.44 -17.43 -63.88
CA GLY A 9 -39.35 -17.66 -62.44
C GLY A 9 -39.15 -16.36 -61.67
N GLY A 10 -40.22 -15.85 -61.07
CA GLY A 10 -40.09 -14.97 -59.92
C GLY A 10 -39.68 -15.84 -58.74
N SER A 11 -38.38 -16.01 -58.52
CA SER A 11 -37.89 -16.49 -57.23
C SER A 11 -38.46 -15.56 -56.17
N VAL A 12 -39.45 -16.03 -55.42
CA VAL A 12 -39.97 -15.31 -54.26
C VAL A 12 -38.81 -15.25 -53.29
N GLN A 13 -38.08 -14.14 -53.31
CA GLN A 13 -37.00 -13.89 -52.38
C GLN A 13 -37.66 -13.65 -51.03
N VAL A 14 -37.70 -14.71 -50.22
CA VAL A 14 -38.05 -14.62 -48.81
C VAL A 14 -36.98 -13.71 -48.20
N GLY A 15 -37.35 -12.49 -47.84
CA GLY A 15 -36.44 -11.56 -47.17
C GLY A 15 -35.95 -12.21 -45.89
N GLU A 16 -34.66 -12.47 -45.80
CA GLU A 16 -34.01 -12.86 -44.56
C GLU A 16 -33.96 -11.62 -43.66
N PHE A 17 -34.50 -11.72 -42.45
CA PHE A 17 -34.35 -10.65 -41.47
C PHE A 17 -32.88 -10.64 -41.04
N ASP A 18 -32.17 -9.55 -41.33
CA ASP A 18 -30.81 -9.35 -40.80
C ASP A 18 -30.83 -9.53 -39.27
N ALA A 19 -29.85 -10.28 -38.77
CA ALA A 19 -29.68 -10.49 -37.35
C ALA A 19 -29.54 -9.12 -36.66
N THR A 20 -30.41 -8.84 -35.69
CA THR A 20 -30.36 -7.58 -34.95
C THR A 20 -29.04 -7.48 -34.20
N ASP A 21 -28.26 -6.42 -34.47
CA ASP A 21 -27.00 -6.19 -33.76
C ASP A 21 -27.27 -5.80 -32.30
N LEU A 22 -27.09 -6.79 -31.41
CA LEU A 22 -27.25 -6.60 -29.97
C LEU A 22 -26.08 -5.82 -29.34
N ASN A 23 -24.99 -5.57 -30.06
CA ASN A 23 -23.83 -4.84 -29.52
C ASN A 23 -24.19 -3.42 -29.08
N ASN A 24 -25.19 -2.78 -29.72
CA ASN A 24 -25.67 -1.46 -29.34
C ASN A 24 -26.17 -1.41 -27.88
N TYR A 25 -26.78 -2.49 -27.39
CA TYR A 25 -27.25 -2.57 -26.01
C TYR A 25 -26.10 -2.77 -25.03
N ILE A 26 -25.09 -3.55 -25.40
CA ILE A 26 -23.89 -3.78 -24.58
C ILE A 26 -23.11 -2.47 -24.44
N GLN A 27 -22.93 -1.71 -25.52
CA GLN A 27 -22.24 -0.41 -25.48
C GLN A 27 -22.97 0.61 -24.61
N ALA A 28 -24.31 0.64 -24.65
CA ALA A 28 -25.10 1.50 -23.78
C ALA A 28 -24.91 1.15 -22.29
N ILE A 29 -24.84 -0.14 -21.96
CA ILE A 29 -24.58 -0.63 -20.60
C ILE A 29 -23.16 -0.23 -20.14
N ASP A 30 -22.14 -0.41 -20.98
CA ASP A 30 -20.76 -0.03 -20.65
C ASP A 30 -20.60 1.48 -20.44
N HIS A 31 -21.32 2.29 -21.21
CA HIS A 31 -21.36 3.73 -21.03
C HIS A 31 -21.98 4.11 -19.68
N LEU A 32 -23.10 3.47 -19.30
CA LEU A 32 -23.73 3.68 -18.00
C LEU A 32 -22.84 3.23 -16.84
N ALA A 33 -22.19 2.07 -16.94
CA ALA A 33 -21.25 1.58 -15.94
C ALA A 33 -20.04 2.53 -15.79
N THR A 34 -19.54 3.08 -16.89
CA THR A 34 -18.47 4.08 -16.88
C THR A 34 -18.93 5.39 -16.23
N ALA A 35 -20.12 5.89 -16.55
CA ALA A 35 -20.67 7.09 -15.94
C ALA A 35 -20.88 6.90 -14.42
N ALA A 36 -21.41 5.75 -14.01
CA ALA A 36 -21.57 5.40 -12.61
C ALA A 36 -20.22 5.33 -11.87
N ALA A 37 -19.18 4.75 -12.50
CA ALA A 37 -17.82 4.72 -11.95
C ALA A 37 -17.28 6.13 -11.69
N ILE A 38 -17.45 7.04 -12.66
CA ILE A 38 -16.99 8.43 -12.56
C ILE A 38 -17.75 9.19 -11.47
N ILE A 39 -19.08 9.11 -11.45
CA ILE A 39 -19.93 9.80 -10.47
C ILE A 39 -19.64 9.30 -9.05
N SER A 40 -19.56 7.99 -8.88
CA SER A 40 -19.30 7.39 -7.57
C SER A 40 -17.84 7.50 -7.14
N ARG A 41 -16.93 7.93 -8.03
CA ARG A 41 -15.46 7.88 -7.82
C ARG A 41 -14.97 6.46 -7.51
N THR A 42 -15.63 5.45 -8.07
CA THR A 42 -15.25 4.04 -7.92
C THR A 42 -14.23 3.69 -9.00
N PRO A 43 -13.05 3.14 -8.64
CA PRO A 43 -12.03 2.77 -9.62
C PRO A 43 -12.55 1.75 -10.64
N LYS A 44 -12.24 1.96 -11.92
CA LYS A 44 -12.77 1.17 -13.03
C LYS A 44 -12.36 -0.31 -12.98
N HIS A 45 -11.20 -0.62 -12.41
CA HIS A 45 -10.72 -2.00 -12.27
C HIS A 45 -11.58 -2.87 -11.32
N PHE A 46 -12.46 -2.26 -10.50
CA PHE A 46 -13.48 -3.01 -9.73
C PHE A 46 -14.72 -3.36 -10.54
N LEU A 47 -15.01 -2.62 -11.62
CA LEU A 47 -16.23 -2.74 -12.42
C LEU A 47 -15.98 -3.47 -13.75
N PHE A 48 -14.78 -3.32 -14.30
CA PHE A 48 -14.37 -3.91 -15.56
C PHE A 48 -13.14 -4.78 -15.36
N GLN A 49 -13.17 -5.97 -15.93
CA GLN A 49 -11.99 -6.82 -16.03
C GLN A 49 -11.01 -6.17 -17.03
N GLN A 50 -10.10 -5.33 -16.53
CA GLN A 50 -9.04 -4.76 -17.36
C GLN A 50 -8.04 -5.86 -17.76
N GLY A 51 -7.81 -6.00 -19.07
CA GLY A 51 -6.77 -6.87 -19.59
C GLY A 51 -5.39 -6.32 -19.22
N GLY A 52 -4.72 -6.98 -18.28
CA GLY A 52 -3.40 -6.63 -17.79
C GLY A 52 -3.41 -6.29 -16.30
N VAL A 53 -2.43 -6.79 -15.56
CA VAL A 53 -2.20 -6.40 -14.16
C VAL A 53 -1.66 -4.97 -14.15
N PRO A 54 -2.43 -3.97 -13.67
CA PRO A 54 -1.90 -2.62 -13.52
C PRO A 54 -0.71 -2.63 -12.54
N SER A 55 0.30 -1.80 -12.80
CA SER A 55 1.39 -1.60 -11.84
C SER A 55 0.83 -1.03 -10.53
N GLY A 56 1.46 -1.33 -9.40
CA GLY A 56 0.95 -0.89 -8.09
C GLY A 56 0.85 0.64 -7.96
N GLU A 57 1.68 1.41 -8.65
CA GLU A 57 1.57 2.87 -8.70
C GLU A 57 0.38 3.35 -9.56
N ALA A 58 0.09 2.63 -10.65
CA ALA A 58 -1.09 2.91 -11.47
C ALA A 58 -2.38 2.60 -10.68
N LEU A 59 -2.39 1.57 -9.83
CA LEU A 59 -3.49 1.30 -8.91
C LEU A 59 -3.69 2.45 -7.92
N ILE A 60 -2.62 2.94 -7.31
CA ILE A 60 -2.69 4.08 -6.37
C ILE A 60 -3.27 5.33 -7.07
N ALA A 61 -2.80 5.65 -8.27
CA ALA A 61 -3.32 6.79 -9.04
C ALA A 61 -4.82 6.63 -9.38
N MET A 62 -5.26 5.41 -9.71
CA MET A 62 -6.66 5.10 -10.00
C MET A 62 -7.55 5.11 -8.74
N GLU A 63 -6.99 4.82 -7.57
CA GLU A 63 -7.69 4.82 -6.27
C GLU A 63 -7.75 6.20 -5.60
N ALA A 64 -6.92 7.17 -6.03
CA ALA A 64 -6.87 8.51 -5.44
C ALA A 64 -8.24 9.22 -5.30
N PRO A 65 -9.18 9.17 -6.27
CA PRO A 65 -10.50 9.78 -6.11
C PRO A 65 -11.37 9.13 -5.03
N LEU A 66 -11.22 7.82 -4.84
CA LEU A 66 -11.90 7.06 -3.79
C LEU A 66 -11.30 7.42 -2.43
N ASN A 67 -9.98 7.46 -2.33
CA ASN A 67 -9.26 7.86 -1.11
C ASN A 67 -9.66 9.27 -0.68
N LYS A 68 -9.73 10.22 -1.62
CA LYS A 68 -10.22 11.57 -1.34
C LYS A 68 -11.64 11.57 -0.76
N ARG A 69 -12.54 10.76 -1.33
CA ARG A 69 -13.91 10.63 -0.81
C ARG A 69 -13.91 10.04 0.61
N CYS A 70 -13.10 9.02 0.88
CA CYS A 70 -12.95 8.45 2.21
C CYS A 70 -12.43 9.49 3.21
N THR A 71 -11.43 10.29 2.86
CA THR A 71 -10.92 11.39 3.69
C THR A 71 -12.02 12.43 3.96
N ASP A 72 -12.78 12.85 2.93
CA ASP A 72 -13.91 13.77 3.10
C ASP A 72 -14.96 13.22 4.11
N HIS A 73 -15.16 11.91 4.16
CA HIS A 73 -16.05 11.26 5.14
C HIS A 73 -15.42 11.18 6.53
N ILE A 74 -14.14 10.83 6.63
CA ILE A 74 -13.39 10.82 7.89
C ILE A 74 -13.44 12.20 8.55
N ASP A 75 -13.21 13.27 7.79
CA ASP A 75 -13.26 14.65 8.30
C ASP A 75 -14.64 15.02 8.84
N LYS A 76 -15.70 14.58 8.16
CA LYS A 76 -17.09 14.79 8.61
C LYS A 76 -17.45 13.98 9.85
N PHE A 77 -16.92 12.76 9.97
CA PHE A 77 -17.22 11.88 11.11
C PHE A 77 -16.38 12.19 12.34
N THR A 78 -15.15 12.70 12.16
CA THR A 78 -14.23 13.06 13.25
C THR A 78 -14.88 13.90 14.36
N PRO A 79 -15.58 15.02 14.09
CA PRO A 79 -16.19 15.82 15.15
C PRO A 79 -17.30 15.08 15.91
N VAL A 80 -18.07 14.23 15.22
CA VAL A 80 -19.15 13.42 15.81
C VAL A 80 -18.56 12.36 16.74
N TRP A 81 -17.48 11.69 16.32
CA TRP A 81 -16.79 10.72 17.17
C TRP A 81 -16.15 11.36 18.40
N LYS A 82 -15.62 12.59 18.28
CA LYS A 82 -15.13 13.34 19.45
C LYS A 82 -16.26 13.65 20.44
N GLU A 83 -17.46 13.99 19.97
CA GLU A 83 -18.62 14.23 20.83
C GLU A 83 -19.10 12.96 21.53
N VAL A 84 -19.14 11.83 20.82
CA VAL A 84 -19.46 10.52 21.41
C VAL A 84 -18.45 10.14 22.49
N ALA A 85 -17.15 10.31 22.21
CA ALA A 85 -16.09 10.04 23.19
C ALA A 85 -16.20 10.96 24.42
N GLN A 86 -16.46 12.25 24.22
CA GLN A 86 -16.67 13.20 25.31
C GLN A 86 -17.87 12.81 26.17
N PHE A 87 -18.97 12.38 25.54
CA PHE A 87 -20.17 11.92 26.24
C PHE A 87 -19.88 10.69 27.11
N ILE A 88 -19.14 9.71 26.58
CA ILE A 88 -18.73 8.52 27.33
C ILE A 88 -17.83 8.91 28.53
N LEU A 89 -16.87 9.80 28.34
CA LEU A 89 -15.98 10.27 29.41
C LEU A 89 -16.75 11.01 30.51
N LYS A 90 -17.75 11.82 30.13
CA LYS A 90 -18.63 12.53 31.05
C LYS A 90 -19.46 11.57 31.91
N ILE A 91 -19.95 10.47 31.33
CA ILE A 91 -20.64 9.39 32.07
C ILE A 91 -19.68 8.74 33.09
N LEU A 92 -18.41 8.59 32.74
CA LEU A 92 -17.36 8.05 33.62
C LEU A 92 -16.84 9.05 34.66
N GLY A 93 -17.42 10.25 34.75
CA GLY A 93 -17.03 11.29 35.71
C GLY A 93 -15.73 12.01 35.35
N LYS A 94 -15.22 11.86 34.12
CA LYS A 94 -14.05 12.58 33.62
C LYS A 94 -14.51 13.72 32.72
N ASP A 95 -14.21 14.94 33.12
CA ASP A 95 -14.45 16.11 32.26
C ASP A 95 -13.22 16.35 31.38
N VAL A 96 -13.38 16.14 30.08
CA VAL A 96 -12.31 16.27 29.09
C VAL A 96 -12.82 17.18 27.98
N ALA A 97 -12.01 18.16 27.57
CA ALA A 97 -12.38 19.06 26.50
C ALA A 97 -12.35 18.32 25.16
N LYS A 98 -13.22 18.70 24.23
CA LYS A 98 -13.25 18.14 22.86
C LYS A 98 -11.91 18.28 22.12
N ALA A 99 -11.11 19.29 22.49
CA ALA A 99 -9.78 19.54 21.93
C ALA A 99 -8.75 18.46 22.32
N ASP A 100 -8.91 17.85 23.49
CA ASP A 100 -7.96 16.85 24.02
C ASP A 100 -8.21 15.44 23.47
N ILE A 101 -9.34 15.25 22.76
CA ILE A 101 -9.71 13.96 22.18
C ILE A 101 -9.23 13.90 20.74
N ASN A 102 -8.34 12.94 20.46
CA ASN A 102 -7.89 12.62 19.11
C ASN A 102 -8.53 11.31 18.64
N VAL A 103 -9.09 11.34 17.42
CA VAL A 103 -9.72 10.17 16.79
C VAL A 103 -8.81 9.73 15.67
N ASN A 104 -8.14 8.60 15.86
CA ASN A 104 -7.23 8.05 14.87
C ASN A 104 -7.97 7.06 13.97
N PHE A 105 -8.16 7.44 12.70
CA PHE A 105 -8.68 6.54 11.68
C PHE A 105 -7.54 5.81 10.98
N LYS A 106 -7.78 4.56 10.58
CA LYS A 106 -6.86 3.86 9.68
C LYS A 106 -6.82 4.60 8.35
N LYS A 107 -5.61 4.85 7.83
CA LYS A 107 -5.43 5.47 6.51
C LYS A 107 -6.13 4.60 5.45
N PRO A 108 -6.98 5.20 4.58
CA PRO A 108 -7.75 4.45 3.59
C PRO A 108 -6.91 3.99 2.39
N GLU A 109 -5.70 4.53 2.24
CA GLU A 109 -4.82 4.28 1.10
C GLU A 109 -4.14 2.91 1.18
N THR A 110 -4.04 2.23 0.03
CA THR A 110 -3.22 1.03 -0.12
C THR A 110 -1.78 1.45 -0.43
N ILE A 111 -0.98 1.68 0.61
CA ILE A 111 0.44 2.02 0.44
C ILE A 111 1.27 0.74 0.41
N GLN A 112 2.24 0.66 -0.50
CA GLN A 112 3.20 -0.44 -0.48
C GLN A 112 4.19 -0.26 0.67
N PRO A 113 4.50 -1.31 1.45
CA PRO A 113 5.44 -1.22 2.57
C PRO A 113 6.83 -0.67 2.18
N LYS A 114 7.26 -0.89 0.94
CA LYS A 114 8.52 -0.35 0.41
C LYS A 114 8.50 1.18 0.31
N THR A 115 7.42 1.74 -0.23
CA THR A 115 7.24 3.19 -0.35
C THR A 115 7.20 3.85 1.02
N GLU A 116 6.55 3.23 2.03
CA GLU A 116 6.56 3.75 3.40
C GLU A 116 7.99 3.79 3.99
N ALA A 117 8.78 2.74 3.77
CA ALA A 117 10.16 2.69 4.23
C ALA A 117 11.06 3.73 3.55
N GLU A 118 10.85 3.96 2.25
CA GLU A 118 11.56 4.98 1.48
C GLU A 118 11.22 6.39 1.95
N VAL A 119 9.93 6.69 2.16
CA VAL A 119 9.47 7.97 2.72
C VAL A 119 10.07 8.20 4.10
N ARG A 120 10.10 7.17 4.95
CA ARG A 120 10.70 7.26 6.29
C ARG A 120 12.21 7.54 6.24
N ASN A 121 12.93 6.85 5.34
CA ASN A 121 14.36 7.08 5.15
C ASN A 121 14.65 8.49 4.62
N LEU A 122 13.86 8.96 3.64
CA LEU A 122 13.97 10.30 3.10
C LEU A 122 13.67 11.37 4.15
N GLY A 123 12.65 11.17 4.98
CA GLY A 123 12.32 12.06 6.10
C GLY A 123 13.43 12.14 7.14
N LYS A 124 14.05 11.00 7.48
CA LYS A 124 15.21 10.96 8.37
C LYS A 124 16.42 11.68 7.76
N GLN A 125 16.66 11.52 6.45
CA GLN A 125 17.72 12.23 5.72
C GLN A 125 17.46 13.74 5.66
N ALA A 126 16.19 14.15 5.56
CA ALA A 126 15.78 15.55 5.61
C ALA A 126 15.88 16.17 7.01
N GLY A 127 16.25 15.39 8.04
CA GLY A 127 16.47 15.87 9.41
C GLY A 127 15.23 15.81 10.30
N ILE A 128 14.14 15.16 9.87
CA ILE A 128 12.96 14.97 10.72
C ILE A 128 13.27 13.88 11.76
N PRO A 129 13.06 14.12 13.07
CA PRO A 129 13.24 13.11 14.09
C PRO A 129 12.37 11.87 13.82
N LEU A 130 12.95 10.69 14.00
CA LEU A 130 12.27 9.41 13.77
C LEU A 130 10.97 9.30 14.61
N ASP A 131 11.00 9.78 15.84
CA ASP A 131 9.82 9.79 16.73
C ASP A 131 8.65 10.60 16.14
N THR A 132 8.94 11.71 15.44
CA THR A 132 7.89 12.53 14.81
C THR A 132 7.30 11.79 13.60
N LEU A 133 8.14 11.17 12.78
CA LEU A 133 7.70 10.35 11.64
C LEU A 133 6.83 9.18 12.10
N LEU A 134 7.20 8.50 13.18
CA LEU A 134 6.44 7.36 13.72
C LEU A 134 5.09 7.78 14.33
N ARG A 135 5.02 8.98 14.93
CA ARG A 135 3.75 9.57 15.38
C ARG A 135 2.84 9.91 14.20
N ASP A 136 3.37 10.47 13.12
CA ASP A 136 2.61 10.77 11.90
C ASP A 136 2.14 9.50 11.15
N GLU A 137 2.84 8.38 11.35
CA GLU A 137 2.42 7.04 10.93
C GLU A 137 1.32 6.45 11.83
N GLY A 138 0.97 7.11 12.95
CA GLY A 138 -0.04 6.67 13.90
C GLY A 138 0.42 5.54 14.81
N LYS A 139 1.72 5.42 15.07
CA LYS A 139 2.26 4.47 16.05
C LYS A 139 2.06 4.98 17.46
N ASP A 140 1.60 4.09 18.34
CA ASP A 140 1.36 4.43 19.75
C ASP A 140 2.67 4.67 20.51
N GLU A 141 2.59 5.44 21.59
CA GLU A 141 3.74 5.76 22.45
C GLU A 141 4.37 4.50 23.06
N ALA A 142 3.56 3.52 23.45
CA ALA A 142 4.05 2.23 23.95
C ALA A 142 4.90 1.48 22.92
N TRP A 143 4.53 1.57 21.63
CA TRP A 143 5.31 0.96 20.55
C TRP A 143 6.64 1.69 20.34
N MET A 144 6.65 3.03 20.44
CA MET A 144 7.88 3.82 20.34
C MET A 144 8.83 3.58 21.52
N GLU A 145 8.31 3.42 22.73
CA GLU A 145 9.12 3.06 23.90
C GLU A 145 9.76 1.68 23.75
N GLN A 146 9.01 0.70 23.25
CA GLN A 146 9.56 -0.62 22.97
C GLN A 146 10.68 -0.55 21.91
N MET A 147 10.46 0.18 20.81
CA MET A 147 11.49 0.41 19.80
C MET A 147 12.75 1.08 20.34
N LYS A 148 12.61 2.01 21.29
CA LYS A 148 13.76 2.64 21.95
C LYS A 148 14.54 1.64 22.79
N LYS A 149 13.86 0.79 23.55
CA LYS A 149 14.50 -0.30 24.31
C LYS A 149 15.22 -1.28 23.40
N ASP A 150 14.54 -1.75 22.35
CA ASP A 150 15.13 -2.67 21.38
C ASP A 150 16.38 -2.06 20.70
N LYS A 151 16.36 -0.74 20.46
CA LYS A 151 17.50 -0.01 19.92
C LYS A 151 18.64 0.11 20.93
N GLU A 152 18.34 0.42 22.20
CA GLU A 152 19.35 0.50 23.26
C GLU A 152 20.05 -0.85 23.45
N GLU A 153 19.30 -1.95 23.48
CA GLU A 153 19.84 -3.31 23.55
C GLU A 153 20.71 -3.64 22.32
N ALA A 154 20.27 -3.26 21.13
CA ALA A 154 21.04 -3.43 19.90
C ALA A 154 22.32 -2.59 19.88
N ASP A 155 22.27 -1.33 20.34
CA ASP A 155 23.42 -0.43 20.42
C ASP A 155 24.43 -0.93 21.47
N GLU A 156 23.98 -1.49 22.58
CA GLU A 156 24.83 -2.14 23.59
C GLU A 156 25.50 -3.41 23.04
N ALA A 157 24.75 -4.28 22.37
CA ALA A 157 25.30 -5.47 21.70
C ALA A 157 26.30 -5.09 20.59
N ALA A 158 26.03 -4.04 19.84
CA ALA A 158 26.94 -3.51 18.81
C ALA A 158 28.23 -2.94 19.44
N LYS A 159 28.14 -2.20 20.54
CA LYS A 159 29.32 -1.70 21.28
C LYS A 159 30.16 -2.83 21.86
N GLN A 160 29.52 -3.87 22.41
CA GLN A 160 30.22 -5.04 22.94
C GLN A 160 30.96 -5.79 21.84
N SER A 161 30.29 -6.09 20.72
CA SER A 161 30.91 -6.78 19.59
C SER A 161 32.03 -5.96 18.94
N LEU A 162 31.85 -4.64 18.79
CA LEU A 162 32.91 -3.74 18.32
C LEU A 162 34.10 -3.72 19.30
N GLY A 163 33.82 -3.69 20.60
CA GLY A 163 34.85 -3.76 21.65
C GLY A 163 35.62 -5.08 21.62
N THR A 164 34.94 -6.22 21.42
CA THR A 164 35.57 -7.53 21.25
C THR A 164 36.41 -7.59 19.98
N ALA A 165 35.92 -7.07 18.85
CA ALA A 165 36.66 -7.03 17.60
C ALA A 165 37.90 -6.13 17.69
N LEU A 166 37.81 -4.98 18.36
CA LEU A 166 38.94 -4.09 18.58
C LEU A 166 39.99 -4.73 19.50
N MET A 167 39.56 -5.40 20.59
CA MET A 167 40.45 -6.15 21.48
C MET A 167 41.13 -7.33 20.78
N MET A 168 40.40 -8.04 19.92
CA MET A 168 40.96 -9.13 19.12
C MET A 168 41.96 -8.60 18.09
N GLY A 169 41.65 -7.49 17.41
CA GLY A 169 42.58 -6.82 16.49
C GLY A 169 43.84 -6.31 17.17
N LEU A 170 43.73 -5.72 18.38
CA LEU A 170 44.87 -5.31 19.20
C LEU A 170 45.69 -6.52 19.70
N ARG A 171 45.04 -7.64 20.01
CA ARG A 171 45.71 -8.88 20.41
C ARG A 171 46.50 -9.49 19.25
N THR A 172 45.91 -9.56 18.06
CA THR A 172 46.58 -10.02 16.84
C THR A 172 47.72 -9.08 16.43
N ALA A 173 47.55 -7.76 16.60
CA ALA A 173 48.60 -6.78 16.30
C ALA A 173 49.78 -6.82 17.31
N ASN A 174 49.53 -7.23 18.56
CA ASN A 174 50.57 -7.38 19.60
C ASN A 174 51.13 -8.82 19.71
N GLN A 175 50.64 -9.77 18.92
CA GLN A 175 51.19 -11.12 18.89
C GLN A 175 52.46 -11.08 18.01
N PRO A 176 53.66 -11.40 18.55
CA PRO A 176 54.85 -11.48 17.72
C PRO A 176 54.64 -12.54 16.63
N PRO A 177 55.21 -12.37 15.42
CA PRO A 177 55.08 -13.37 14.37
C PRO A 177 55.59 -14.69 14.94
N GLU A 178 54.69 -15.69 15.03
CA GLU A 178 55.07 -17.05 15.35
C GLU A 178 56.13 -17.44 14.31
N ALA A 179 57.34 -17.69 14.79
CA ALA A 179 58.41 -18.21 13.97
C ALA A 179 57.89 -19.51 13.36
N GLU A 180 57.78 -19.55 12.03
CA GLU A 180 57.65 -20.79 11.29
C GLU A 180 58.88 -21.64 11.64
N GLU A 181 58.73 -22.54 12.62
CA GLU A 181 59.63 -23.66 12.82
C GLU A 181 59.44 -24.59 11.63
N GLY A 182 60.26 -24.36 10.60
CA GLY A 182 60.48 -25.31 9.53
C GLY A 182 61.14 -26.56 10.10
N GLU A 183 60.32 -27.56 10.42
CA GLU A 183 60.80 -28.93 10.60
C GLU A 183 61.25 -29.47 9.24
N GLY A 184 62.57 -29.56 9.06
CA GLY A 184 63.15 -30.45 8.08
C GLY A 184 63.00 -31.89 8.54
N GLN A 185 62.45 -32.74 7.67
CA GLN A 185 62.84 -34.15 7.62
C GLN A 185 63.09 -34.55 6.16
N GLU A 186 64.36 -34.89 5.94
CA GLU A 186 64.92 -35.55 4.78
C GLU A 186 64.28 -36.93 4.53
N GLU A 187 64.19 -37.26 3.24
CA GLU A 187 64.56 -38.54 2.61
C GLU A 187 64.12 -39.88 3.26
N ASN A 188 63.36 -40.66 2.50
CA ASN A 188 63.86 -41.97 2.07
C ASN A 188 63.20 -42.41 0.75
N GLU A 189 64.08 -42.78 -0.18
CA GLU A 189 63.84 -43.63 -1.36
C GLU A 189 63.33 -45.03 -0.97
#